data_AF-A0A6N2HMX0-F1
#
_entry.id   AF-A0A6N2HMX0-F1
#
_cell.length_a   1.000
_cell.length_b   1.000
_cell.length_c   1.000
_cell.angle_alpha   90.00
_cell.angle_beta   90.00
_cell.angle_gamma   90.00
#
_symmetry.space_group_name_H-M   'P 1'
#
loop_
_entity.id
_entity.type
_entity.pdbx_description
1 polymer ?
#
loop_
_entity_poly.entity_id
_entity_poly.type
_entity_poly.pdbx_seq_one_letter_code
_entity_poly.pdbx_strand_id
1 'polypeptide(L)' 'MFGKSNRKAAPTPTAQSDQYRLKATGQRVTLLELLSGGDVRIAMDTPYITRDDIVSARDITPA' A
#
# COMPACT_ATOMS: atom_id res chain seq x y z
N MET A 1 3.89 -10.31 -35.35
CA MET A 1 4.26 -9.20 -34.45
C MET A 1 3.21 -9.15 -33.36
N PHE A 2 3.41 -9.86 -32.25
CA PHE A 2 2.37 -10.03 -31.22
C PHE A 2 2.93 -9.64 -29.86
N GLY A 3 2.20 -8.75 -29.21
CA GLY A 3 2.62 -7.93 -28.08
C GLY A 3 3.06 -8.76 -26.89
N LYS A 4 4.31 -8.57 -26.51
CA LYS A 4 4.78 -8.82 -25.15
C LYS A 4 4.37 -7.62 -24.31
N SER A 5 3.07 -7.54 -24.00
CA SER A 5 2.63 -6.77 -22.85
C SER A 5 3.32 -7.41 -21.65
N ASN A 6 4.43 -6.80 -21.21
CA ASN A 6 4.91 -6.93 -19.85
C ASN A 6 3.76 -6.47 -18.96
N ARG A 7 2.78 -7.34 -18.72
CA ARG A 7 2.06 -7.39 -17.45
C ARG A 7 3.19 -7.60 -16.45
N LYS A 8 3.71 -6.47 -15.94
CA LYS A 8 4.35 -6.44 -14.63
C LYS A 8 3.47 -7.35 -13.78
N ALA A 9 4.06 -8.44 -13.31
CA ALA A 9 3.46 -9.22 -12.26
C ALA A 9 3.03 -8.18 -11.22
N ALA A 10 1.72 -7.93 -11.11
CA ALA A 10 1.22 -7.31 -9.90
C ALA A 10 1.80 -8.21 -8.81
N PRO A 11 2.64 -7.71 -7.90
CA PRO A 11 2.97 -8.51 -6.75
C PRO A 11 1.61 -8.89 -6.19
N THR A 12 1.28 -10.18 -6.23
CA THR A 12 0.10 -10.70 -5.55
C THR A 12 0.19 -10.08 -4.16
N PRO A 13 -0.73 -9.19 -3.73
CA PRO A 13 -0.70 -8.70 -2.36
C PRO A 13 -1.05 -9.90 -1.51
N THR A 14 -0.02 -10.66 -1.18
CA THR A 14 -0.13 -11.94 -0.53
C THR A 14 -0.29 -11.56 0.92
N ALA A 15 -1.54 -11.39 1.35
CA ALA A 15 -1.93 -11.26 2.76
C ALA A 15 -1.41 -10.03 3.56
N GLN A 16 -0.77 -9.04 2.93
CA GLN A 16 -0.22 -7.88 3.67
C GLN A 16 -1.14 -6.65 3.68
N SER A 17 -2.09 -6.53 2.75
CA SER A 17 -2.99 -5.38 2.64
C SER A 17 -3.99 -5.25 3.80
N ASP A 18 -4.22 -6.34 4.54
CA ASP A 18 -5.08 -6.34 5.72
C ASP A 18 -4.33 -6.01 7.02
N GLN A 19 -3.02 -5.74 6.99
CA GLN A 19 -2.26 -5.58 8.24
C GLN A 19 -2.43 -4.21 8.89
N TYR A 20 -2.76 -3.18 8.10
CA TYR A 20 -2.85 -1.81 8.60
C TYR A 20 -4.11 -1.10 8.12
N ARG A 21 -4.58 -0.18 8.95
CA ARG A 21 -5.71 0.72 8.69
C ARG A 21 -5.33 2.16 9.00
N LEU A 22 -5.81 3.09 8.18
CA LEU A 22 -5.75 4.51 8.49
C LEU A 22 -6.71 4.86 9.63
N LYS A 23 -6.25 5.56 10.65
CA LYS A 23 -7.09 6.01 11.78
C LYS A 23 -8.18 6.99 11.33
N ALA A 24 -7.84 7.87 10.38
CA ALA A 24 -8.74 8.93 9.93
C ALA A 24 -9.97 8.39 9.19
N THR A 25 -9.80 7.34 8.38
CA THR A 25 -10.84 6.82 7.48
C THR A 25 -11.25 5.38 7.78
N GLY A 26 -10.46 4.65 8.59
CA GLY A 26 -10.62 3.21 8.79
C GLY A 26 -10.23 2.36 7.59
N GLN A 27 -9.71 2.98 6.52
CA GLN A 27 -9.42 2.31 5.26
C GLN A 27 -8.19 1.41 5.39
N ARG A 28 -8.24 0.24 4.76
CA ARG A 28 -7.14 -0.72 4.73
C ARG A 28 -6.03 -0.25 3.80
N VAL A 29 -4.80 -0.36 4.27
CA VAL A 29 -3.61 0.11 3.57
C VAL A 29 -2.47 -0.88 3.74
N THR A 30 -1.63 -0.95 2.71
CA THR A 30 -0.38 -1.71 2.75
C THR A 30 0.76 -0.75 3.06
N LEU A 31 1.56 -1.06 4.08
CA LEU A 31 2.78 -0.32 4.36
C LEU A 31 3.87 -0.75 3.37
N LEU A 32 4.37 0.20 2.60
CA LEU A 32 5.40 -0.04 1.58
C LEU A 32 6.81 0.24 2.12
N GLU A 33 6.98 1.40 2.76
CA GLU A 33 8.29 1.90 3.18
C GLU A 33 8.14 2.83 4.39
N LEU A 34 9.05 2.72 5.35
CA LEU A 34 9.17 3.67 6.46
C LEU A 34 10.16 4.77 6.05
N LEU A 35 9.72 6.02 6.10
CA LEU A 35 10.51 7.19 5.74
C LEU A 35 11.22 7.77 6.96
N SER A 36 12.40 8.33 6.72
CA SER A 36 13.19 9.05 7.72
C SER A 36 12.40 10.27 8.22
N GLY A 37 11.83 10.17 9.42
CA GLY A 37 10.90 11.18 9.95
C GLY A 37 9.69 10.59 10.66
N GLY A 38 9.49 9.26 10.54
CA GLY A 38 8.34 8.58 11.15
C GLY A 38 7.09 8.61 10.26
N ASP A 39 7.25 9.00 9.01
CA ASP A 39 6.22 8.83 7.98
C ASP A 39 6.35 7.47 7.32
N VAL A 40 5.26 7.01 6.72
CA VAL A 40 5.14 5.73 6.04
C VAL A 40 4.49 5.93 4.70
N ARG A 41 5.12 5.34 3.69
CA ARG A 41 4.54 5.28 2.37
C ARG A 41 3.57 4.11 2.31
N ILE A 42 2.35 4.39 1.88
CA ILE A 42 1.27 3.41 1.86
C ILE A 42 0.73 3.23 0.43
N ALA A 43 0.18 2.04 0.19
CA ALA A 43 -0.71 1.78 -0.93
C ALA A 43 -2.10 1.47 -0.41
N MET A 44 -3.12 2.02 -1.03
CA MET A 44 -4.50 1.66 -0.73
C MET A 44 -4.81 0.27 -1.29
N ASP A 45 -5.66 -0.49 -0.60
CA ASP A 45 -6.17 -1.78 -1.09
C ASP A 45 -7.19 -1.54 -2.23
N THR A 46 -6.66 -1.21 -3.39
CA THR A 46 -7.41 -1.12 -4.64
C THR A 46 -6.88 -2.19 -5.61
N PRO A 47 -7.61 -2.57 -6.67
CA PRO A 47 -7.15 -3.59 -7.63
C PRO A 47 -5.82 -3.25 -8.33
N TYR A 48 -5.28 -2.05 -8.14
CA TYR A 48 -3.96 -1.64 -8.58
C TYR A 48 -3.16 -1.10 -7.39
N ILE A 49 -2.03 -1.74 -7.07
CA ILE A 49 -1.11 -1.22 -6.04
C ILE A 49 -0.38 -0.02 -6.65
N THR A 50 -0.92 1.18 -6.44
CA THR A 50 -0.28 2.46 -6.73
C THR A 50 0.35 3.03 -5.48
N ARG A 51 1.39 3.85 -5.65
CA ARG A 51 1.94 4.65 -4.54
C ARG A 51 0.92 5.76 -4.27
N ASP A 52 -0.04 5.47 -3.41
CA ASP A 52 -1.19 6.33 -3.24
C ASP A 52 -0.90 7.51 -2.33
N ASP A 53 -0.19 7.27 -1.21
CA ASP A 53 -0.01 8.34 -0.21
C ASP A 53 1.20 8.14 0.71
N ILE A 54 1.53 9.21 1.45
CA ILE A 54 2.48 9.22 2.57
C ILE A 54 1.74 9.75 3.80
N VAL A 55 1.68 8.92 4.85
CA VAL A 55 0.99 9.25 6.10
C VAL A 55 1.93 9.09 7.27
N SER A 56 1.64 9.69 8.43
CA SER A 56 2.46 9.42 9.61
C SER A 56 2.27 7.97 10.07
N ALA A 57 3.34 7.32 10.55
CA ALA A 57 3.24 6.00 11.18
C ALA A 57 2.29 6.00 12.39
N ARG A 58 2.07 7.17 13.00
CA ARG A 58 1.11 7.36 14.09
C ARG A 58 -0.34 7.37 13.62
N ASP A 59 -0.59 7.62 12.35
CA ASP A 59 -1.93 7.71 11.75
C ASP A 59 -2.40 6.37 11.18
N ILE A 60 -1.56 5.34 11.23
CA ILE A 60 -1.93 3.96 10.93
C ILE A 60 -2.02 3.13 12.21
N THR A 61 -2.89 2.12 12.20
CA THR A 61 -2.98 1.10 13.23
C THR A 61 -2.95 -0.28 12.60
N PRO A 62 -2.47 -1.30 13.32
CA PRO A 62 -2.77 -2.68 12.97
C PRO A 62 -4.30 -2.88 12.83
N ALA A 63 -4.74 -3.61 11.81
CA ALA A 63 -6.15 -3.75 11.48
C ALA A 63 -6.93 -4.73 12.36
#